data_AF-A0A2W7I5V5-F1
#
_entry.id   AF-A0A2W7I5V5-F1
#
_cell.length_a   1.000
_cell.length_b   1.000
_cell.length_c   1.000
_cell.angle_alpha   90.00
_cell.angle_beta   90.00
_cell.angle_gamma   90.00
#
_symmetry.space_group_name_H-M   'P 1'
#
loop_
_entity.id
_entity.type
_entity.pdbx_description
1 polymer ?
#
loop_
_entity_poly.entity_id
_entity_poly.type
_entity_poly.pdbx_seq_one_letter_code
_entity_poly.pdbx_strand_id
1 'polypeptide(L)' 'MKKPTGFVATCQCDEIIGVIDVDRTTPKDTGSLLGNWLSRGCKIEPRFSGTWSVTITSCKCKRN' A
#
# COMPACT_ATOMS: atom_id res chain seq x y z
N MET A 1 12.24 -12.66 12.28
CA MET A 1 11.12 -11.99 11.55
C MET A 1 11.67 -11.44 10.25
N LYS A 2 11.03 -11.68 9.10
CA LYS A 2 11.46 -11.07 7.82
C LYS A 2 10.88 -9.65 7.74
N LYS A 3 11.71 -8.67 7.35
CA LYS A 3 11.23 -7.32 7.05
C LYS A 3 10.46 -7.35 5.72
N PRO A 4 9.33 -6.63 5.60
CA PRO A 4 8.66 -6.49 4.31
C PRO A 4 9.55 -5.72 3.34
N THR A 5 9.53 -6.12 2.07
CA THR A 5 10.18 -5.41 0.95
C THR A 5 9.27 -4.33 0.38
N GLY A 6 7.97 -4.40 0.68
CA GLY A 6 7.00 -3.39 0.27
C GLY A 6 5.66 -3.52 0.96
N PHE A 7 4.78 -2.58 0.64
CA PHE A 7 3.41 -2.52 1.13
C PHE A 7 2.46 -2.25 -0.04
N VAL A 8 1.31 -2.89 -0.04
CA VAL A 8 0.24 -2.65 -1.01
C VAL A 8 -0.97 -2.11 -0.26
N ALA A 9 -1.56 -1.03 -0.78
CA ALA A 9 -2.76 -0.41 -0.24
C ALA A 9 -3.96 -0.73 -1.12
N THR A 10 -4.99 -1.31 -0.51
CA THR A 10 -6.24 -1.68 -1.16
C THR A 10 -7.38 -0.85 -0.56
N CYS A 11 -8.21 -0.21 -1.40
CA CYS A 11 -9.41 0.50 -0.94
C CYS A 11 -10.44 -0.47 -0.33
N GLN A 12 -11.51 0.07 0.25
CA GLN A 12 -12.69 -0.71 0.67
C GLN A 12 -13.43 -1.39 -0.50
N CYS A 13 -13.09 -1.00 -1.74
CA CYS A 13 -13.61 -1.51 -2.99
C CYS A 13 -12.76 -2.60 -3.65
N ASP A 14 -11.76 -3.15 -2.92
CA ASP A 14 -10.81 -4.16 -3.38
C ASP A 14 -9.85 -3.76 -4.52
N GLU A 15 -9.87 -2.49 -4.94
CA GLU A 15 -8.91 -1.93 -5.89
C GLU A 15 -7.59 -1.57 -5.21
N ILE A 16 -6.47 -1.89 -5.86
CA ILE A 16 -5.12 -1.55 -5.38
C ILE A 16 -4.83 -0.11 -5.77
N ILE A 17 -4.81 0.78 -4.79
CA ILE A 17 -4.69 2.23 -5.03
C ILE A 17 -3.28 2.76 -4.83
N GLY A 18 -2.36 1.94 -4.31
CA GLY A 18 -1.01 2.39 -4.01
C GLY A 18 -0.07 1.28 -3.60
N VAL A 19 1.22 1.55 -3.74
CA VAL A 19 2.31 0.65 -3.38
C VAL A 19 3.44 1.44 -2.74
N ILE A 20 4.17 0.80 -1.85
CA ILE A 20 5.46 1.28 -1.32
C ILE A 20 6.49 0.19 -1.62
N ASP A 21 7.57 0.61 -2.26
CA ASP A 21 8.82 -0.15 -2.31
C ASP A 21 9.75 0.42 -1.25
N VAL A 22 10.09 -0.37 -0.23
CA VAL A 22 10.89 0.07 0.92
C VAL A 22 12.33 0.38 0.53
N ASP A 23 12.85 -0.22 -0.55
CA ASP A 23 14.19 0.06 -1.05
C ASP A 23 14.26 1.39 -1.80
N ARG A 24 13.10 1.91 -2.24
CA ARG A 24 12.97 3.16 -3.01
C ARG A 24 12.31 4.31 -2.26
N THR A 25 11.82 4.06 -1.05
CA THR A 25 11.03 5.04 -0.27
C THR A 25 11.67 5.22 1.10
N THR A 26 11.81 6.48 1.55
CA THR A 26 12.39 6.74 2.87
C THR A 26 11.49 6.19 3.99
N PRO A 27 12.03 5.84 5.17
CA PRO A 27 11.22 5.39 6.30
C PRO A 27 10.18 6.43 6.75
N LYS A 28 10.51 7.73 6.66
CA LYS A 28 9.60 8.83 7.01
C LYS A 28 8.41 8.89 6.05
N ASP A 29 8.67 8.85 4.75
CA ASP A 29 7.62 8.88 3.73
C ASP A 29 6.77 7.61 3.78
N THR A 30 7.42 6.46 4.04
CA THR A 30 6.73 5.18 4.26
C THR A 30 5.73 5.29 5.41
N GLY A 31 6.16 5.78 6.58
CA GLY A 31 5.27 5.97 7.72
C GLY A 31 4.11 6.93 7.42
N SER A 32 4.37 8.03 6.71
CA SER A 32 3.35 8.99 6.31
C SER A 32 2.30 8.39 5.36
N LEU A 33 2.74 7.65 4.34
CA LEU A 33 1.86 7.00 3.37
C LEU A 33 0.99 5.91 4.03
N LEU A 34 1.60 5.06 4.86
CA LEU A 34 0.89 4.04 5.61
C LEU A 34 -0.17 4.66 6.53
N GLY A 35 0.18 5.73 7.26
CA GLY A 35 -0.76 6.46 8.11
C GLY A 35 -1.94 7.05 7.34
N ASN A 36 -1.70 7.64 6.17
CA ASN A 36 -2.74 8.18 5.30
C ASN A 36 -3.68 7.08 4.76
N TRP A 37 -3.15 5.92 4.39
CA TRP A 37 -3.99 4.81 3.93
C TRP A 37 -4.85 4.23 5.06
N LEU A 38 -4.28 4.06 6.26
CA LEU A 38 -5.03 3.63 7.43
C LEU A 38 -6.13 4.62 7.81
N SER A 39 -5.86 5.93 7.80
CA SER A 39 -6.86 6.95 8.12
C SER A 39 -8.01 6.99 7.12
N ARG A 40 -7.76 6.61 5.86
CA ARG A 40 -8.77 6.46 4.80
C ARG A 40 -9.51 5.13 4.85
N GLY A 41 -9.17 4.22 5.78
CA GLY A 41 -9.77 2.89 5.91
C GLY A 41 -9.33 1.89 4.83
N CYS A 42 -8.15 2.10 4.24
CA CYS A 42 -7.58 1.15 3.29
C CYS A 42 -6.96 -0.05 4.02
N LYS A 43 -7.03 -1.22 3.39
CA LYS A 43 -6.29 -2.41 3.84
C LYS A 43 -4.84 -2.30 3.38
N ILE A 44 -3.91 -2.60 4.28
CA ILE A 44 -2.47 -2.63 3.97
C ILE A 44 -1.97 -4.06 4.04
N GLU A 45 -1.40 -4.53 2.94
CA GLU A 45 -0.82 -5.87 2.85
C GLU A 45 0.70 -5.77 2.70
N PRO A 46 1.48 -6.27 3.69
CA PRO A 46 2.93 -6.34 3.56
C PRO A 46 3.32 -7.39 2.53
N ARG A 47 4.32 -7.07 1.70
CA ARG A 47 4.92 -7.99 0.72
C ARG A 47 6.29 -8.41 1.21
N PHE A 48 6.56 -9.71 1.15
CA PHE A 48 7.76 -10.35 1.69
C PHE A 48 8.44 -11.21 0.60
N SER A 49 9.14 -10.59 -0.34
CA SER A 49 10.03 -11.28 -1.31
C SER A 49 10.65 -10.25 -2.28
N GLY A 50 11.67 -10.65 -3.02
CA GLY A 50 12.40 -9.77 -3.96
C GLY A 50 11.68 -9.50 -5.29
N THR A 51 10.59 -10.20 -5.60
CA THR A 51 9.85 -10.00 -6.85
C THR A 51 8.35 -10.17 -6.62
N TRP A 52 7.64 -9.04 -6.71
CA TRP A 52 6.18 -8.98 -6.77
C TRP A 52 5.79 -7.86 -7.73
N SER A 53 4.65 -8.02 -8.39
CA SER A 53 4.09 -7.04 -9.30
C SER A 53 2.62 -6.86 -8.97
N VAL A 54 2.15 -5.63 -9.01
CA VAL A 54 0.75 -5.27 -8.83
C VAL A 54 0.41 -4.14 -9.78
N THR A 55 -0.83 -4.13 -10.25
CA THR A 55 -1.36 -3.04 -11.06
C THR A 55 -2.07 -2.05 -10.15
N ILE A 56 -1.62 -0.80 -10.17
CA ILE A 56 -2.32 0.28 -9.46
C ILE A 56 -3.52 0.70 -10.31
N THR A 57 -4.68 0.75 -9.68
CA THR A 57 -5.94 1.17 -10.28
C THR A 57 -6.54 2.34 -9.50
N SER A 58 -7.40 3.10 -10.15
CA SER A 58 -8.13 4.19 -9.48
C SER A 58 -9.18 3.60 -8.54
N CYS A 59 -9.32 4.21 -7.36
CA CYS A 59 -10.39 3.85 -6.42
C CYS A 59 -11.77 4.01 -7.07
N LYS A 60 -12.58 2.95 -7.03
CA LYS A 60 -13.95 2.92 -7.56
C LYS A 60 -15.02 2.87 -6.47
N CYS A 61 -14.66 3.14 -5.21
CA CYS A 61 -15.66 3.32 -4.16
C CYS A 61 -16.70 4.33 -4.66
N LYS A 62 -17.99 3.96 -4.66
CA LYS A 62 -19.05 4.94 -4.85
C LYS A 62 -18.86 5.99 -3.77
N ARG A 63 -18.63 7.24 -4.17
CA ARG A 63 -18.55 8.38 -3.26
C ARG A 63 -19.88 8.43 -2.53
N ASN A 64 -19.90 7.94 -1.28
CA ASN A 64 -21.10 7.96 -0.45
C ASN A 64 -21.35 9.37 0.06
#